data_AF-A0A937Z6D8-F1
#
_entry.id   AF-A0A937Z6D8-F1
#
_cell.length_a   1.000
_cell.length_b   1.000
_cell.length_c   1.000
_cell.angle_alpha   90.00
_cell.angle_beta   90.00
_cell.angle_gamma   90.00
#
_symmetry.space_group_name_H-M   'P 1'
#
loop_
_entity.id
_entity.type
_entity.pdbx_description
1 polymer ?
#
loop_
_entity_poly.entity_id
_entity_poly.type
_entity_poly.pdbx_seq_one_letter_code
_entity_poly.pdbx_strand_id
1 'polypeptide(L)'
;MPEVTRFCDGLCRPALSVQPGQLLGAVCARGGLECPLLPPEEARPLLDRLASDPTAAIRLLSDADEVPHHTAFAPASAPAVLNRKRDLDVLQRLGLMPGDTRRARYLYELLFSRIETPNGICAHDTPGWEGCPHARSGVYERVRAQGWQAMVHARTPEEMAES
;
A
#
# COMPACT_ATOMS: atom_id res chain seq x y z
N MET A 1 11.54 10.85 39.05
CA MET A 1 10.62 9.79 38.57
C MET A 1 11.29 9.09 37.41
N PRO A 2 11.49 7.77 37.45
CA PRO A 2 12.11 7.07 36.33
C PRO A 2 11.21 7.20 35.10
N GLU A 3 11.82 7.50 33.96
CA GLU A 3 11.17 7.62 32.66
C GLU A 3 10.56 6.25 32.34
N VAL A 4 9.23 6.13 32.41
CA VAL A 4 8.54 4.93 31.94
C VAL A 4 8.76 4.89 30.44
N THR A 5 9.72 4.09 29.99
CA THR A 5 9.91 3.76 28.59
C THR A 5 8.63 3.07 28.15
N ARG A 6 7.66 3.84 27.61
CA ARG A 6 6.45 3.27 27.03
C ARG A 6 6.92 2.26 25.98
N PHE A 7 6.62 0.98 26.20
CA PHE A 7 6.78 -0.04 25.18
C PHE A 7 5.98 0.42 23.97
N CYS A 8 6.68 0.93 22.96
CA CYS A 8 6.09 1.26 21.69
C CYS A 8 5.98 -0.08 20.96
N ASP A 9 4.77 -0.60 20.85
CA ASP A 9 4.49 -1.74 19.98
C ASP A 9 4.74 -1.41 18.50
N GLY A 10 5.14 -0.18 18.15
CA GLY A 10 5.39 0.25 16.78
C GLY A 10 4.13 0.70 16.04
N LEU A 11 2.94 0.59 16.63
CA LEU A 11 1.70 1.11 16.03
C LEU A 11 1.57 2.63 16.20
N CYS A 12 2.08 3.15 17.33
CA CYS A 12 2.15 4.59 17.62
C CYS A 12 3.24 5.32 16.81
N ARG A 13 4.32 4.63 16.44
CA ARG A 13 5.44 5.14 15.63
C ARG A 13 5.64 4.23 14.43
N PRO A 14 4.97 4.52 13.29
CA PRO A 14 5.07 3.65 12.12
C PRO A 14 6.50 3.66 11.58
N ALA A 15 6.96 2.50 11.10
CA ALA A 15 8.23 2.37 10.42
C ALA A 15 8.18 2.90 8.99
N LEU A 16 7.00 2.86 8.37
CA LEU A 16 6.73 3.32 7.01
C LEU A 16 5.41 4.10 6.99
N SER A 17 5.33 5.11 6.13
CA SER A 17 4.08 5.81 5.83
C SER A 17 3.89 5.82 4.33
N VAL A 18 2.72 5.40 3.86
CA VAL A 18 2.42 5.26 2.42
C VAL A 18 0.99 5.71 2.13
N GLN A 19 0.73 6.16 0.91
CA GLN A 19 -0.64 6.28 0.41
C GLN A 19 -1.21 4.87 0.14
N PRO A 20 -2.50 4.59 0.35
CA PRO A 20 -3.08 3.28 0.13
C PRO A 20 -2.84 2.72 -1.28
N GLY A 21 -2.91 3.56 -2.32
CA GLY A 21 -2.62 3.19 -3.71
C GLY A 21 -1.16 2.75 -3.92
N GLN A 22 -0.22 3.25 -3.12
CA GLN A 22 1.18 2.79 -3.15
C GLN A 22 1.34 1.33 -2.73
N LEU A 23 0.38 0.76 -1.98
CA LEU A 23 0.38 -0.68 -1.71
C LEU A 23 0.25 -1.50 -3.00
N LEU A 24 -0.64 -1.09 -3.90
CA LEU A 24 -0.78 -1.69 -5.22
C LEU A 24 0.46 -1.41 -6.08
N GLY A 25 0.99 -0.18 -6.01
CA GLY A 25 2.22 0.21 -6.69
C GLY A 25 3.42 -0.66 -6.30
N ALA A 26 3.56 -0.99 -5.01
CA ALA A 26 4.61 -1.88 -4.52
C ALA A 26 4.51 -3.29 -5.10
N VAL A 27 3.29 -3.81 -5.25
CA VAL A 27 3.07 -5.13 -5.88
C VAL A 27 3.45 -5.09 -7.36
N CYS A 28 3.08 -4.03 -8.08
CA CYS A 28 3.49 -3.83 -9.47
C CYS A 28 5.02 -3.72 -9.61
N ALA A 29 5.66 -2.96 -8.72
CA ALA A 29 7.11 -2.80 -8.68
C ALA A 29 7.84 -4.13 -8.39
N ARG A 30 7.33 -4.93 -7.44
CA ARG A 30 7.83 -6.29 -7.19
C ARG A 30 7.69 -7.17 -8.44
N GLY A 31 6.64 -6.98 -9.22
CA GLY A 31 6.40 -7.66 -10.49
C GLY A 31 7.21 -7.12 -11.68
N GLY A 32 8.10 -6.15 -11.47
CA GLY A 32 8.98 -5.59 -12.50
C GLY A 32 8.39 -4.45 -13.34
N LEU A 33 7.28 -3.86 -12.91
CA LEU A 33 6.69 -2.68 -13.57
C LEU A 33 7.07 -1.38 -12.86
N GLU A 34 7.30 -0.34 -13.64
CA GLU A 34 7.37 1.03 -13.13
C GLU A 34 5.95 1.56 -12.92
N CYS A 35 5.56 1.75 -11.66
CA CYS A 35 4.23 2.22 -11.31
C CYS A 35 4.22 3.74 -11.11
N PRO A 36 3.30 4.50 -11.74
CA PRO A 36 3.22 5.95 -11.53
C PRO A 36 2.79 6.33 -10.10
N LEU A 37 2.21 5.39 -9.34
CA LEU A 37 1.85 5.62 -7.93
C LEU A 37 3.05 5.51 -6.99
N LEU A 38 4.08 4.75 -7.38
CA LEU A 38 5.23 4.45 -6.54
C LEU A 38 6.48 4.42 -7.42
N PRO A 39 7.16 5.55 -7.57
CA PRO A 39 8.31 5.66 -8.46
C PRO A 39 9.49 4.83 -7.92
N PRO A 40 10.45 4.41 -8.76
CA PRO A 40 11.48 3.44 -8.40
C PRO A 40 12.31 3.80 -7.15
N GLU A 41 12.60 5.08 -6.95
CA GLU A 41 13.34 5.62 -5.82
C GLU A 41 12.61 5.47 -4.48
N GLU A 42 11.28 5.48 -4.49
CA GLU A 42 10.44 5.20 -3.32
C GLU A 42 10.12 3.71 -3.19
N ALA A 43 9.94 3.03 -4.33
CA ALA A 43 9.62 1.61 -4.38
C ALA A 43 10.74 0.75 -3.78
N ARG A 44 12.00 1.06 -4.11
CA ARG A 44 13.14 0.28 -3.66
C ARG A 44 13.28 0.22 -2.13
N PRO A 45 13.39 1.35 -1.40
CA PRO A 45 13.51 1.32 0.05
C PRO A 45 12.28 0.72 0.74
N LEU A 46 11.08 0.91 0.17
CA LEU A 46 9.87 0.26 0.66
C LEU A 46 9.99 -1.27 0.56
N LEU A 47 10.31 -1.80 -0.61
CA LEU A 47 10.44 -3.24 -0.84
C LEU A 47 11.58 -3.87 -0.02
N ASP A 48 12.70 -3.16 0.14
CA ASP A 48 13.82 -3.59 0.98
C ASP A 48 13.41 -3.64 2.46
N ARG A 49 12.58 -2.70 2.91
CA ARG A 49 12.04 -2.72 4.29
C ARG A 49 11.06 -3.87 4.51
N LEU A 50 10.18 -4.14 3.56
CA LEU A 50 9.25 -5.29 3.61
C LEU A 50 9.97 -6.63 3.61
N ALA A 51 11.09 -6.72 2.86
CA ALA A 51 11.92 -7.92 2.79
C ALA A 51 12.81 -8.13 4.02
N SER A 52 13.03 -7.12 4.86
CA SER A 52 13.87 -7.23 6.06
C SER A 52 13.08 -7.38 7.35
N ASP A 53 11.86 -6.84 7.43
CA ASP A 53 11.06 -6.86 8.66
C ASP A 53 9.56 -7.06 8.39
N PRO A 54 9.03 -8.28 8.61
CA PRO A 54 7.62 -8.56 8.43
C PRO A 54 6.70 -7.85 9.45
N THR A 55 7.29 -7.36 10.54
CA THR A 55 6.59 -6.66 11.61
C THR A 55 6.63 -5.14 11.46
N ALA A 56 7.26 -4.63 10.39
CA ALA A 56 7.28 -3.20 10.10
C ALA A 56 5.84 -2.65 10.09
N ALA A 57 5.61 -1.64 10.91
CA ALA A 57 4.31 -0.97 10.99
C ALA A 57 4.20 0.07 9.87
N ILE A 58 3.13 -0.02 9.08
CA ILE A 58 2.83 0.84 7.95
C ILE A 58 1.61 1.68 8.30
N ARG A 59 1.74 3.02 8.23
CA ARG A 59 0.62 3.95 8.34
C ARG A 59 0.10 4.31 6.96
N LEU A 60 -1.23 4.25 6.80
CA LEU A 60 -1.91 4.66 5.59
C LEU A 60 -2.24 6.15 5.65
N LEU A 61 -1.56 6.94 4.81
CA LEU A 61 -1.81 8.37 4.68
C LEU A 61 -2.86 8.61 3.60
N SER A 62 -3.81 9.51 3.82
CA SER A 62 -4.74 9.95 2.79
C SER A 62 -5.21 11.37 3.11
N ASP A 63 -5.43 12.17 2.07
CA ASP A 63 -6.02 13.51 2.13
C ASP A 63 -7.56 13.47 2.28
N ALA A 64 -8.15 12.28 2.43
CA ALA A 64 -9.59 12.09 2.60
C ALA A 64 -10.19 12.93 3.74
N ASP A 65 -9.46 13.03 4.86
CA ASP A 65 -9.86 13.76 6.06
C ASP A 65 -9.39 15.23 6.06
N GLU A 66 -8.70 15.66 5.00
CA GLU A 66 -8.24 17.04 4.90
C GLU A 66 -9.44 17.96 4.61
N VAL A 67 -9.80 18.78 5.60
CA VAL A 67 -10.83 19.82 5.45
C VAL A 67 -10.20 20.99 4.69
N PRO A 68 -10.58 21.26 3.43
CA PRO A 68 -10.00 22.36 2.69
C PRO A 68 -10.38 23.68 3.36
N HIS A 69 -9.37 24.49 3.66
CA HIS A 69 -9.60 25.87 4.07
C HIS A 69 -10.13 26.66 2.86
N HIS A 70 -11.19 27.45 3.05
CA HIS A 70 -11.90 28.17 1.97
C HIS A 70 -11.01 29.07 1.09
N THR A 71 -9.82 29.45 1.54
CA THR A 71 -8.84 30.26 0.79
C THR A 71 -7.85 29.44 -0.03
N ALA A 72 -7.83 28.12 0.11
CA ALA A 72 -6.84 27.21 -0.51
C ALA A 72 -7.47 26.27 -1.55
N PHE A 73 -8.66 26.60 -2.07
CA PHE A 73 -9.36 25.77 -3.06
C PHE A 73 -8.73 25.93 -4.45
N ALA A 74 -7.56 25.31 -4.65
CA ALA A 74 -7.01 25.12 -5.97
C ALA A 74 -7.68 23.89 -6.61
N PRO A 75 -8.15 23.95 -7.86
CA PRO A 75 -8.70 22.78 -8.54
C PRO A 75 -7.60 21.72 -8.68
N ALA A 76 -7.86 20.52 -8.14
CA ALA A 76 -6.95 19.39 -8.30
C ALA A 76 -6.88 18.98 -9.78
N SER A 77 -5.70 18.54 -10.22
CA SER A 77 -5.54 17.98 -11.56
C SER A 77 -6.29 16.65 -11.67
N ALA A 78 -6.74 16.28 -12.89
CA ALA A 78 -7.42 15.01 -13.09
C ALA A 78 -6.64 13.78 -12.57
N PRO A 79 -5.31 13.68 -12.75
CA PRO A 79 -4.51 12.61 -12.13
C PRO A 79 -4.54 12.60 -10.60
N ALA A 80 -4.53 13.77 -9.97
CA ALA A 80 -4.59 13.90 -8.51
C ALA A 80 -5.95 13.41 -7.97
N VAL A 81 -7.05 13.80 -8.62
CA VAL A 81 -8.40 13.32 -8.26
C VAL A 81 -8.51 11.81 -8.43
N LEU A 82 -7.97 11.26 -9.52
CA LEU A 82 -7.95 9.81 -9.74
C LEU A 82 -7.14 9.08 -8.67
N ASN A 83 -5.98 9.60 -8.28
CA ASN A 83 -5.16 9.00 -7.22
C ASN A 83 -5.88 9.03 -5.87
N ARG A 84 -6.51 10.15 -5.51
CA ARG A 84 -7.34 10.24 -4.31
C ARG A 84 -8.47 9.20 -4.31
N LYS A 85 -9.13 9.01 -5.45
CA LYS A 85 -10.15 7.96 -5.60
C LYS A 85 -9.55 6.56 -5.42
N ARG A 86 -8.37 6.28 -6.00
CA ARG A 86 -7.67 5.00 -5.82
C ARG A 86 -7.37 4.72 -4.35
N ASP A 87 -6.88 5.72 -3.63
CA ASP A 87 -6.57 5.59 -2.21
C ASP A 87 -7.82 5.23 -1.40
N LEU A 88 -8.94 5.91 -1.68
CA LEU A 88 -10.24 5.64 -1.05
C LEU A 88 -10.80 4.26 -1.41
N ASP A 89 -10.71 3.85 -2.68
CA ASP A 89 -11.17 2.52 -3.12
C ASP A 89 -10.36 1.41 -2.44
N VAL A 90 -9.05 1.59 -2.28
CA VAL A 90 -8.19 0.66 -1.55
C VAL A 90 -8.63 0.60 -0.09
N LEU A 91 -8.74 1.73 0.60
CA LEU A 91 -9.18 1.78 2.00
C LEU A 91 -10.53 1.11 2.19
N GLN A 92 -11.50 1.41 1.32
CA GLN A 92 -12.84 0.83 1.35
C GLN A 92 -12.81 -0.69 1.20
N ARG A 93 -12.06 -1.22 0.23
CA ARG A 93 -11.96 -2.68 0.00
C ARG A 93 -11.26 -3.40 1.15
N LEU A 94 -10.24 -2.78 1.73
CA LEU A 94 -9.54 -3.32 2.90
C LEU A 94 -10.38 -3.21 4.18
N GLY A 95 -11.37 -2.32 4.23
CA GLY A 95 -12.14 -2.02 5.44
C GLY A 95 -11.30 -1.26 6.47
N LEU A 96 -10.40 -0.39 6.00
CA LEU A 96 -9.51 0.43 6.83
C LEU A 96 -9.88 1.90 6.68
N MET A 97 -9.49 2.70 7.68
CA MET A 97 -9.69 4.16 7.66
C MET A 97 -8.38 4.87 7.31
N PRO A 98 -8.45 6.11 6.78
CA PRO A 98 -7.29 6.99 6.73
C PRO A 98 -6.60 7.06 8.11
N GLY A 99 -5.27 7.00 8.12
CA GLY A 99 -4.46 7.06 9.35
C GLY A 99 -4.25 5.71 10.05
N ASP A 100 -4.93 4.63 9.64
CA ASP A 100 -4.73 3.30 10.22
C ASP A 100 -3.26 2.85 10.10
N THR A 101 -2.72 2.32 11.19
CA THR A 101 -1.39 1.68 11.21
C THR A 101 -1.54 0.17 11.33
N ARG A 102 -1.00 -0.59 10.39
CA ARG A 102 -1.04 -2.07 10.38
C ARG A 102 0.35 -2.66 10.13
N ARG A 103 0.55 -3.91 10.53
CA ARG A 103 1.81 -4.64 10.25
C ARG A 103 1.90 -4.99 8.77
N ALA A 104 3.09 -4.91 8.20
CA ALA A 104 3.35 -5.23 6.79
C ALA A 104 2.77 -6.59 6.37
N ARG A 105 3.08 -7.66 7.10
CA ARG A 105 2.54 -9.00 6.81
C ARG A 105 1.01 -9.00 6.73
N TYR A 106 0.34 -8.51 7.77
CA TYR A 106 -1.12 -8.48 7.84
C TYR A 106 -1.72 -7.62 6.72
N LEU A 107 -1.08 -6.49 6.41
CA LEU A 107 -1.58 -5.58 5.39
C LEU A 107 -1.54 -6.20 3.99
N TYR A 108 -0.45 -6.89 3.61
CA TYR A 108 -0.36 -7.56 2.31
C TYR A 108 -1.20 -8.84 2.23
N GLU A 109 -1.37 -9.57 3.34
CA GLU A 109 -2.33 -10.67 3.43
C GLU A 109 -3.77 -10.19 3.23
N LEU A 110 -4.15 -9.08 3.89
CA LEU A 110 -5.45 -8.44 3.71
C LEU A 110 -5.62 -7.90 2.27
N LEU A 111 -4.59 -7.26 1.72
CA LEU A 111 -4.59 -6.75 0.35
C LEU A 111 -4.92 -7.85 -0.66
N PHE A 112 -4.19 -8.97 -0.62
CA PHE A 112 -4.39 -10.06 -1.57
C PHE A 112 -5.68 -10.86 -1.35
N SER A 113 -6.20 -10.88 -0.12
CA SER A 113 -7.50 -11.50 0.16
C SER A 113 -8.70 -10.66 -0.29
N ARG A 114 -8.58 -9.32 -0.30
CA ARG A 114 -9.69 -8.40 -0.63
C ARG A 114 -9.62 -7.80 -2.03
N ILE A 115 -8.45 -7.73 -2.63
CA ILE A 115 -8.23 -7.14 -3.95
C ILE A 115 -7.69 -8.23 -4.87
N GLU A 116 -8.59 -8.78 -5.70
CA GLU A 116 -8.23 -9.85 -6.64
C GLU A 116 -7.50 -9.31 -7.87
N THR A 117 -7.86 -8.11 -8.30
CA THR A 117 -7.32 -7.42 -9.48
C THR A 117 -7.30 -5.91 -9.24
N PRO A 118 -6.34 -5.15 -9.82
CA PRO A 118 -6.35 -3.70 -9.76
C PRO A 118 -7.35 -3.10 -10.75
N ASN A 119 -8.02 -3.90 -11.60
CA ASN A 119 -9.12 -3.41 -12.44
C ASN A 119 -10.29 -2.92 -11.56
N GLY A 120 -10.87 -1.77 -11.90
CA GLY A 120 -11.85 -1.08 -11.07
C GLY A 120 -11.27 -0.31 -9.88
N ILE A 121 -9.94 -0.27 -9.71
CA ILE A 121 -9.23 0.70 -8.84
C ILE A 121 -8.29 1.54 -9.71
N CYS A 122 -7.34 0.88 -10.37
CA CYS A 122 -6.30 1.54 -11.14
C CYS A 122 -6.76 1.87 -12.55
N ALA A 123 -7.73 1.14 -13.10
CA ALA A 123 -8.31 1.37 -14.42
C ALA A 123 -9.84 1.23 -14.40
N HIS A 124 -10.51 2.05 -15.19
CA HIS A 124 -11.96 2.05 -15.35
C HIS A 124 -12.34 2.09 -16.84
N ASP A 125 -13.49 1.52 -17.20
CA ASP A 125 -14.01 1.57 -18.59
C ASP A 125 -14.77 2.86 -18.90
N THR A 126 -14.57 3.90 -18.10
CA THR A 126 -15.21 5.21 -18.26
C THR A 126 -14.27 6.15 -19.00
N PRO A 127 -14.68 6.76 -20.13
CA PRO A 127 -13.86 7.74 -20.85
C PRO A 127 -13.39 8.89 -19.96
N GLY A 128 -12.11 9.24 -20.04
CA GLY A 128 -11.44 10.23 -19.17
C GLY A 128 -11.03 9.71 -17.79
N TRP A 129 -11.34 8.44 -17.47
CA TRP A 129 -10.99 7.74 -16.23
C TRP A 129 -10.31 6.39 -16.50
N GLU A 130 -9.74 6.20 -17.69
CA GLU A 130 -9.15 4.95 -18.16
C GLU A 130 -8.08 4.42 -17.19
N GLY A 131 -7.33 5.34 -16.57
CA GLY A 131 -6.40 5.05 -15.51
C GLY A 131 -5.07 4.49 -15.99
N CYS A 132 -4.52 3.52 -15.26
CA CYS A 132 -3.17 2.98 -15.52
C CYS A 132 -3.22 1.89 -16.60
N PRO A 133 -2.41 1.96 -17.67
CA PRO A 133 -2.42 0.97 -18.75
C PRO A 133 -1.99 -0.43 -18.26
N HIS A 134 -1.18 -0.49 -17.20
CA HIS A 134 -0.69 -1.74 -16.64
C HIS A 134 -1.68 -2.47 -15.74
N ALA A 135 -2.81 -1.86 -15.39
CA ALA A 135 -3.82 -2.48 -14.52
C ALA A 135 -4.40 -3.78 -15.12
N ARG A 136 -4.30 -3.97 -16.43
CA ARG A 136 -4.77 -5.17 -17.15
C ARG A 136 -3.62 -6.06 -17.66
N SER A 137 -2.38 -5.81 -17.22
CA SER A 137 -1.19 -6.54 -17.67
C SER A 137 -1.03 -7.93 -17.05
N GLY A 138 -1.82 -8.26 -16.02
CA GLY A 138 -1.70 -9.49 -15.25
C GLY A 138 -0.52 -9.53 -14.28
N VAL A 139 0.30 -8.47 -14.19
CA VAL A 139 1.48 -8.44 -13.30
C VAL A 139 1.08 -8.54 -11.84
N TYR A 140 0.06 -7.78 -11.43
CA TYR A 140 -0.45 -7.80 -10.06
C TYR A 140 -0.93 -9.21 -9.68
N GLU A 141 -1.72 -9.83 -10.55
CA GLU A 141 -2.30 -11.15 -10.36
C GLU A 141 -1.20 -12.23 -10.24
N ARG A 142 -0.12 -12.12 -11.01
CA ARG A 142 1.04 -13.03 -10.91
C ARG A 142 1.78 -12.91 -9.58
N VAL A 143 1.96 -11.69 -9.06
CA VAL A 143 2.59 -11.50 -7.73
C VAL A 143 1.64 -11.96 -6.64
N ARG A 144 0.35 -11.64 -6.73
CA ARG A 144 -0.69 -12.10 -5.80
C ARG A 144 -0.73 -13.62 -5.69
N ALA A 145 -0.59 -14.35 -6.80
CA ALA A 145 -0.60 -15.81 -6.83
C ALA A 145 0.55 -16.45 -6.02
N GLN A 146 1.65 -15.72 -5.79
CA GLN A 146 2.77 -16.16 -4.95
C GLN A 146 2.49 -15.94 -3.45
N GLY A 147 1.38 -15.28 -3.10
CA GLY A 147 1.00 -14.96 -1.73
C GLY A 147 1.73 -13.75 -1.16
N TRP A 148 1.40 -13.40 0.08
CA TRP A 148 1.99 -12.25 0.79
C TRP A 148 3.50 -12.40 0.99
N GLN A 149 4.02 -13.63 0.95
CA GLN A 149 5.43 -13.99 1.07
C GLN A 149 6.28 -13.42 -0.09
N ALA A 150 5.68 -13.14 -1.25
CA ALA A 150 6.36 -12.44 -2.33
C ALA A 150 6.65 -10.97 -1.99
N MET A 151 5.89 -10.38 -1.07
CA MET A 151 6.06 -8.99 -0.67
C MET A 151 6.92 -8.86 0.59
N VAL A 152 6.65 -9.71 1.57
CA VAL A 152 7.15 -9.59 2.94
C VAL A 152 7.91 -10.86 3.32
N HIS A 153 9.02 -10.71 4.05
CA HIS A 153 9.81 -11.86 4.48
C HIS A 153 8.98 -12.90 5.26
N ALA A 154 9.15 -14.15 4.88
CA ALA A 154 8.61 -15.31 5.56
C ALA A 154 9.76 -16.27 5.85
N ARG A 155 9.75 -16.88 7.04
CA ARG A 155 10.71 -17.92 7.39
C ARG A 155 10.56 -19.12 6.47
N THR A 156 11.66 -19.76 6.13
CA THR A 156 11.63 -21.01 5.36
C THR A 156 11.11 -22.16 6.21
N PRO A 157 10.59 -23.25 5.60
CA PRO A 157 10.20 -24.44 6.35
C PRO A 157 11.32 -25.00 7.23
N GLU A 158 12.57 -24.92 6.77
CA GLU A 158 13.76 -25.34 7.51
C GLU A 158 13.98 -24.48 8.75
N GLU A 159 13.95 -23.15 8.62
CA GLU A 159 14.07 -22.21 9.75
C GLU A 159 12.95 -22.40 10.79
N MET A 160 11.75 -22.81 10.35
CA MET A 160 10.64 -23.11 11.26
C MET A 160 10.81 -24.45 11.98
N ALA A 161 11.51 -25.41 11.39
CA ALA A 161 11.74 -26.74 11.98
C ALA A 161 12.83 -26.74 13.07
N GLU A 162 13.69 -25.71 13.10
CA GLU A 162 14.79 -25.56 14.06
C GLU A 162 14.42 -24.82 15.37
N SER A 163 13.16 -24.41 15.54
CA SER A 163 12.65 -23.65 16.71
C SER A 163 11.84 -24.48 17.70
#